data_AF-A0A936NWQ5-F1
#
_entry.id   AF-A0A936NWQ5-F1
#
_cell.length_a   1.000
_cell.length_b   1.000
_cell.length_c   1.000
_cell.angle_alpha   90.00
_cell.angle_beta   90.00
_cell.angle_gamma   90.00
#
_symmetry.space_group_name_H-M   'P 1'
#
loop_
_entity.id
_entity.type
_entity.pdbx_description
1 polymer ?
#
loop_
_entity_poly.entity_id
_entity_poly.type
_entity_poly.pdbx_seq_one_letter_code
_entity_poly.pdbx_strand_id
1 'polypeptide(L)'
;MVSVSSSVDAGMVRRMTEALTHRGPDDHGYWADEHCALGHRRLSIIDLSPAGRQPMANSDGSLQITFNGEIYNYQQLRRELESEGYTFRTQTDTETILHAYDRWGDECVSHLRGMFALGLWDARKRRLLLPATEQAKSHFSRNWATGCSSLQNCRRCSPVPTSPGR
;
A
#
# COMPACT_ATOMS: atom_id res chain seq x y z
N MET A 1 -16.63 -14.13 26.56
CA MET A 1 -16.66 -12.69 26.22
C MET A 1 -15.24 -12.30 25.86
N VAL A 2 -14.90 -12.25 24.56
CA VAL A 2 -13.55 -11.91 24.11
C VAL A 2 -13.45 -10.39 24.09
N SER A 3 -12.62 -9.83 24.98
CA SER A 3 -12.31 -8.40 25.00
C SER A 3 -11.50 -8.07 23.76
N VAL A 4 -12.09 -7.38 22.79
CA VAL A 4 -11.37 -6.83 21.65
C VAL A 4 -10.60 -5.61 22.16
N SER A 5 -9.29 -5.75 22.31
CA SER A 5 -8.42 -4.60 22.61
C SER A 5 -8.56 -3.57 21.49
N SER A 6 -8.93 -2.33 21.85
CA SER A 6 -9.14 -1.22 20.91
C SER A 6 -7.86 -0.60 20.39
N SER A 7 -6.69 -1.03 20.88
CA SER A 7 -5.38 -0.59 20.42
C SER A 7 -4.82 -1.54 19.37
N VAL A 8 -4.20 -0.99 18.34
CA VAL A 8 -3.44 -1.78 17.35
C VAL A 8 -2.32 -2.56 18.03
N ASP A 9 -2.34 -3.89 17.89
CA ASP A 9 -1.22 -4.75 18.33
C ASP A 9 -0.15 -4.80 17.23
N ALA A 10 0.79 -3.85 17.27
CA ALA A 10 1.95 -3.84 16.39
C ALA A 10 2.80 -5.12 16.52
N GLY A 11 2.78 -5.77 17.70
CA GLY A 11 3.43 -7.06 17.94
C GLY A 11 2.77 -8.19 17.15
N MET A 12 1.45 -8.17 17.00
CA MET A 12 0.73 -9.12 16.15
C MET A 12 1.10 -8.94 14.68
N VAL A 13 1.13 -7.71 14.16
CA VAL A 13 1.54 -7.44 12.78
C VAL A 13 2.96 -7.92 12.55
N ARG A 14 3.88 -7.65 13.48
CA ARG A 14 5.26 -8.17 13.41
C ARG A 14 5.33 -9.69 13.33
N ARG A 15 4.62 -10.41 14.21
CA ARG A 15 4.57 -11.89 14.19
C ARG A 15 4.01 -12.43 12.87
N MET A 16 2.96 -11.80 12.33
CA MET A 16 2.39 -12.17 11.03
C MET A 16 3.40 -11.97 9.90
N THR A 17 4.12 -10.86 9.89
CA THR A 17 5.16 -10.56 8.90
C THR A 17 6.39 -11.46 9.05
N GLU A 18 6.75 -11.91 10.26
CA GLU A 18 7.80 -12.89 10.51
C GLU A 18 7.46 -14.28 9.94
N ALA A 19 6.21 -14.73 10.02
CA ALA A 19 5.76 -15.97 9.37
C ALA A 19 5.91 -15.92 7.83
N LEU A 20 5.94 -14.72 7.24
CA LEU A 20 6.09 -14.49 5.80
C LEU A 20 7.55 -14.35 5.34
N THR A 21 8.53 -14.53 6.22
CA THR A 21 9.96 -14.37 5.90
C THR A 21 10.39 -15.21 4.68
N HIS A 22 9.90 -16.45 4.56
CA HIS A 22 10.22 -17.33 3.42
C HIS A 22 9.74 -16.81 2.05
N ARG A 23 8.82 -15.85 2.03
CA ARG A 23 8.25 -15.23 0.82
C ARG A 23 8.84 -13.86 0.48
N GLY A 24 9.74 -13.36 1.32
CA GLY A 24 10.39 -12.06 1.16
C GLY A 24 11.51 -11.91 2.17
N PRO A 25 12.59 -12.69 2.02
CA PRO A 25 13.71 -12.70 2.96
C PRO A 25 14.59 -11.46 2.83
N ASP A 26 14.49 -10.72 1.72
CA ASP A 26 15.50 -9.74 1.32
C ASP A 26 15.35 -8.40 2.03
N ASP A 27 14.11 -7.96 2.29
CA ASP A 27 13.86 -6.76 3.10
C ASP A 27 12.53 -6.84 3.87
N HIS A 28 12.44 -6.07 4.94
CA HIS A 28 11.25 -5.94 5.75
C HIS A 28 11.09 -4.52 6.32
N GLY A 29 9.84 -4.15 6.58
CA GLY A 29 9.52 -2.91 7.26
C GLY A 29 8.21 -2.97 8.00
N TYR A 30 8.11 -2.10 8.99
CA TYR A 30 6.98 -1.99 9.90
C TYR A 30 6.68 -0.53 10.14
N TRP A 31 5.39 -0.21 10.16
CA TRP A 31 4.90 1.08 10.58
C TRP A 31 3.63 0.89 11.40
N ALA A 32 3.46 1.68 12.45
CA ALA A 32 2.25 1.67 13.26
C ALA A 32 1.99 3.04 13.88
N ASP A 33 0.71 3.38 14.01
CA ASP A 33 0.20 4.42 14.90
C ASP A 33 -0.84 3.82 15.88
N GLU A 34 -1.60 4.67 16.56
CA GLU A 34 -2.65 4.25 17.50
C GLU A 34 -3.77 3.42 16.84
N HIS A 35 -3.99 3.58 15.54
CA HIS A 35 -5.19 3.14 14.81
C HIS A 35 -4.91 2.16 13.67
N CYS A 36 -3.71 2.17 13.08
CA CYS A 36 -3.28 1.21 12.07
C CYS A 36 -1.83 0.74 12.25
N ALA A 37 -1.58 -0.51 11.85
CA ALA A 37 -0.24 -1.04 11.63
C ALA A 37 -0.14 -1.70 10.26
N LEU A 38 0.96 -1.42 9.57
CA LEU A 38 1.32 -1.93 8.25
C LEU A 38 2.66 -2.68 8.36
N GLY A 39 2.73 -3.86 7.75
CA GLY A 39 3.97 -4.64 7.65
C GLY A 39 4.22 -5.11 6.22
N HIS A 40 5.48 -5.00 5.78
CA HIS A 40 5.91 -5.45 4.45
C HIS A 40 7.07 -6.44 4.53
N ARG A 41 7.03 -7.46 3.67
CA ARG A 41 8.15 -8.34 3.32
C ARG A 41 8.39 -8.27 1.83
N ARG A 42 9.66 -8.14 1.45
CA ARG A 42 10.05 -7.99 0.06
C ARG A 42 10.88 -9.18 -0.39
N LEU A 43 10.46 -9.78 -1.50
CA LEU A 43 11.27 -10.69 -2.30
C LEU A 43 11.79 -9.87 -3.47
N SER A 44 13.07 -9.52 -3.44
CA SER A 44 13.69 -8.66 -4.43
C SER A 44 14.59 -9.50 -5.34
N ILE A 45 14.20 -9.63 -6.61
CA ILE A 45 15.04 -10.33 -7.60
C ILE A 45 16.09 -9.36 -8.20
N ILE A 46 15.81 -8.05 -8.32
CA ILE A 46 16.65 -7.13 -9.13
C ILE A 46 17.02 -5.78 -8.48
N ASP A 47 16.28 -5.22 -7.50
CA ASP A 47 16.65 -3.89 -6.95
C ASP A 47 16.35 -3.74 -5.45
N LEU A 48 17.35 -3.76 -4.57
CA LEU A 48 17.22 -3.48 -3.13
C LEU A 48 17.36 -2.00 -2.75
N SER A 49 17.13 -1.07 -3.68
CA SER A 49 17.34 0.35 -3.41
C SER A 49 16.54 0.84 -2.17
N PRO A 50 17.16 1.64 -1.29
CA PRO A 50 16.48 2.24 -0.13
C PRO A 50 15.26 3.08 -0.51
N ALA A 51 15.21 3.57 -1.75
CA ALA A 51 14.13 4.39 -2.29
C ALA A 51 12.79 3.63 -2.40
N GLY A 52 12.82 2.29 -2.48
CA GLY A 52 11.62 1.44 -2.53
C GLY A 52 11.24 0.80 -1.21
N ARG A 53 11.83 1.24 -0.08
CA ARG A 53 11.55 0.65 1.23
C ARG A 53 10.10 0.90 1.64
N GLN A 54 9.44 -0.13 2.15
CA GLN A 54 8.06 -0.04 2.60
C GLN A 54 7.87 -0.56 4.04
N PRO A 55 6.86 -0.10 4.79
CA PRO A 55 5.85 0.88 4.39
C PRO A 55 6.43 2.26 4.04
N MET A 56 5.99 2.87 2.94
CA MET A 56 6.47 4.17 2.45
C MET A 56 5.55 5.28 2.96
N ALA A 57 6.12 6.39 3.40
CA ALA A 57 5.38 7.57 3.85
C ALA A 57 5.38 8.65 2.76
N ASN A 58 4.33 9.47 2.70
CA ASN A 58 4.36 10.71 1.91
C ASN A 58 5.23 11.78 2.61
N SER A 59 5.22 13.00 2.06
CA SER A 59 6.15 14.06 2.48
C SER A 59 5.98 14.54 3.91
N ASP A 60 4.74 14.57 4.41
CA ASP A 60 4.37 15.03 5.74
C ASP A 60 4.05 13.88 6.72
N GLY A 61 4.15 12.63 6.26
CA GLY A 61 3.87 11.43 7.05
C GLY A 61 2.37 11.18 7.34
N SER A 62 1.47 11.94 6.73
CA SER A 62 0.02 11.76 6.91
C SER A 62 -0.55 10.56 6.16
N LEU A 63 0.19 10.05 5.16
CA LEU A 63 -0.14 8.85 4.41
C LEU A 63 0.97 7.80 4.56
N GLN A 64 0.55 6.55 4.75
CA GLN A 64 1.46 5.40 4.78
C GLN A 64 0.98 4.29 3.84
N ILE A 65 1.85 3.73 3.01
CA ILE A 65 1.50 2.68 2.07
C ILE A 65 2.37 1.43 2.22
N THR A 66 1.76 0.26 2.14
CA THR A 66 2.41 -1.00 1.76
C THR A 66 1.82 -1.47 0.43
N PHE A 67 2.64 -1.90 -0.49
CA PHE A 67 2.28 -2.17 -1.88
C PHE A 67 3.04 -3.41 -2.36
N ASN A 68 2.32 -4.29 -3.05
CA ASN A 68 2.89 -5.43 -3.73
C ASN A 68 2.29 -5.53 -5.12
N GLY A 69 3.14 -5.42 -6.14
CA GLY A 69 2.73 -5.45 -7.53
C GLY A 69 3.54 -4.50 -8.39
N GLU A 70 2.96 -4.15 -9.53
CA GLU A 70 3.52 -3.22 -10.50
C GLU A 70 2.40 -2.33 -11.06
N ILE A 71 2.64 -1.03 -11.11
CA ILE A 71 1.76 -0.08 -11.81
C ILE A 71 2.37 0.29 -13.15
N TYR A 72 1.86 -0.28 -14.25
CA TYR A 72 2.43 -0.11 -15.59
C TYR A 72 2.38 1.33 -16.10
N ASN A 73 1.38 2.12 -15.70
CA ASN A 73 1.22 3.50 -16.13
C ASN A 73 1.82 4.54 -15.15
N TYR A 74 2.66 4.13 -14.19
CA TYR A 74 3.17 5.03 -13.16
C TYR A 74 3.94 6.24 -13.74
N GLN A 75 4.67 6.07 -14.84
CA GLN A 75 5.40 7.16 -15.48
C GLN A 75 4.49 8.19 -16.16
N GLN A 76 3.32 7.77 -16.63
CA GLN A 76 2.32 8.67 -17.19
C GLN A 76 1.67 9.48 -16.06
N LEU A 77 1.20 8.78 -15.02
CA LEU A 77 0.59 9.43 -13.85
C LEU A 77 1.56 10.38 -13.15
N ARG A 78 2.84 9.99 -13.05
CA ARG A 78 3.89 10.86 -12.52
C ARG A 78 3.97 12.18 -13.28
N ARG A 79 4.02 12.15 -14.61
CA ARG A 79 4.11 13.36 -15.44
C ARG A 79 2.88 14.26 -15.26
N GLU A 80 1.70 13.66 -15.16
CA GLU A 80 0.45 14.37 -14.87
C GLU A 80 0.53 15.07 -13.51
N LEU A 81 0.89 14.34 -12.45
CA LEU A 81 1.03 14.88 -11.10
C LEU A 81 2.14 15.93 -10.99
N GLU A 82 3.29 15.74 -11.65
CA GLU A 82 4.37 16.74 -11.73
C GLU A 82 3.87 18.05 -12.36
N SER A 83 3.04 17.96 -13.41
CA SER A 83 2.43 19.14 -14.04
C SER A 83 1.42 19.87 -13.14
N GLU A 84 0.87 19.18 -12.16
CA GLU A 84 -0.01 19.73 -11.12
C GLU A 84 0.75 20.24 -9.89
N GLY A 85 2.09 20.14 -9.89
CA GLY A 85 2.96 20.69 -8.85
C GLY A 85 3.47 19.68 -7.81
N TYR A 86 3.19 18.38 -7.98
CA TYR A 86 3.73 17.35 -7.09
C TYR A 86 5.24 17.15 -7.29
N THR A 87 5.98 17.14 -6.19
CA THR A 87 7.43 16.87 -6.20
C THR A 87 7.70 15.43 -5.76
N PHE A 88 8.43 14.69 -6.59
CA PHE A 88 8.80 13.30 -6.34
C PHE A 88 10.24 13.18 -5.81
N ARG A 89 10.44 12.30 -4.82
CA ARG A 89 11.74 12.03 -4.17
C ARG A 89 12.40 10.76 -4.69
N THR A 90 11.61 9.84 -5.20
CA THR A 90 11.99 8.54 -5.72
C THR A 90 11.47 8.39 -7.15
N GLN A 91 11.88 7.32 -7.84
CA GLN A 91 11.33 6.95 -9.15
C GLN A 91 10.40 5.74 -9.05
N THR A 92 9.88 5.46 -7.85
CA THR A 92 9.05 4.27 -7.60
C THR A 92 7.59 4.53 -7.95
N ASP A 93 6.90 3.50 -8.39
CA ASP A 93 5.45 3.52 -8.56
C ASP A 93 4.71 3.74 -7.23
N THR A 94 5.28 3.26 -6.12
CA THR A 94 4.74 3.42 -4.77
C THR A 94 4.55 4.88 -4.40
N GLU A 95 5.52 5.75 -4.72
CA GLU A 95 5.37 7.19 -4.50
C GLU A 95 4.31 7.82 -5.44
N THR A 96 4.21 7.35 -6.69
CA THR A 96 3.14 7.76 -7.60
C THR A 96 1.76 7.45 -7.02
N ILE A 97 1.59 6.30 -6.35
CA ILE A 97 0.32 5.94 -5.70
C ILE A 97 0.01 6.90 -4.55
N LEU A 98 1.00 7.27 -3.74
CA LEU A 98 0.81 8.22 -2.63
C LEU A 98 0.31 9.58 -3.14
N HIS A 99 0.97 10.13 -4.17
CA HIS A 99 0.57 11.41 -4.77
C HIS A 99 -0.79 11.31 -5.48
N ALA A 100 -1.07 10.21 -6.19
CA ALA A 100 -2.37 9.96 -6.80
C ALA A 100 -3.50 9.93 -5.76
N TYR A 101 -3.28 9.30 -4.60
CA TYR A 101 -4.25 9.29 -3.51
C TYR A 101 -4.42 10.67 -2.87
N ASP A 102 -3.33 11.41 -2.66
CA ASP A 102 -3.43 12.78 -2.13
C ASP A 102 -4.23 13.69 -3.08
N ARG A 103 -4.07 13.49 -4.40
CA ARG A 103 -4.75 14.28 -5.43
C ARG A 103 -6.21 13.90 -5.67
N TRP A 104 -6.51 12.62 -5.79
CA TRP A 104 -7.82 12.10 -6.24
C TRP A 104 -8.57 11.32 -5.15
N GLY A 105 -7.97 11.11 -3.97
CA GLY A 105 -8.56 10.30 -2.91
C GLY A 105 -8.83 8.87 -3.37
N ASP A 106 -10.03 8.36 -3.10
CA ASP A 106 -10.41 6.98 -3.44
C ASP A 106 -10.46 6.73 -4.94
N GLU A 107 -10.72 7.77 -5.73
CA GLU A 107 -10.80 7.68 -7.19
C GLU A 107 -9.44 7.35 -7.81
N CYS A 108 -8.33 7.55 -7.09
CA CYS A 108 -6.99 7.25 -7.58
C CYS A 108 -6.87 5.81 -8.09
N VAL A 109 -7.60 4.86 -7.48
CA VAL A 109 -7.61 3.45 -7.86
C VAL A 109 -8.06 3.25 -9.31
N SER A 110 -8.96 4.08 -9.81
CA SER A 110 -9.44 4.02 -11.21
C SER A 110 -8.38 4.47 -12.23
N HIS A 111 -7.38 5.24 -11.78
CA HIS A 111 -6.27 5.69 -12.61
C HIS A 111 -5.13 4.66 -12.67
N LEU A 112 -5.08 3.71 -11.74
CA LEU A 112 -4.01 2.71 -11.65
C LEU A 112 -4.22 1.58 -12.67
N ARG A 113 -3.22 1.32 -13.52
CA ARG A 113 -3.20 0.18 -14.44
C ARG A 113 -2.05 -0.74 -14.08
N GLY A 114 -2.36 -1.97 -13.69
CA GLY A 114 -1.33 -2.92 -13.28
C GLY A 114 -1.86 -4.16 -12.57
N MET A 115 -0.93 -4.92 -12.01
CA MET A 115 -1.21 -6.03 -11.10
C MET A 115 -0.78 -5.61 -9.70
N PHE A 116 -1.72 -5.37 -8.80
CA PHE A 116 -1.36 -4.88 -7.48
C PHE A 116 -2.31 -5.30 -6.37
N ALA A 117 -1.76 -5.35 -5.16
CA ALA A 117 -2.46 -5.30 -3.88
C ALA A 117 -1.75 -4.31 -2.97
N LEU A 118 -2.50 -3.39 -2.35
CA LEU A 118 -1.92 -2.39 -1.47
C LEU A 118 -2.76 -2.16 -0.21
N GLY A 119 -2.11 -1.64 0.82
CA GLY A 119 -2.75 -1.05 1.98
C GLY A 119 -2.24 0.38 2.17
N LEU A 120 -3.13 1.36 2.02
CA LEU A 120 -2.84 2.77 2.21
C LEU A 120 -3.62 3.31 3.40
N TRP A 121 -2.91 3.76 4.42
CA TRP A 121 -3.45 4.43 5.59
C TRP A 121 -3.43 5.94 5.38
N ASP A 122 -4.58 6.59 5.60
CA ASP A 122 -4.73 8.04 5.68
C ASP A 122 -5.04 8.43 7.12
N ALA A 123 -4.05 9.01 7.81
CA ALA A 123 -4.18 9.43 9.20
C ALA A 123 -5.14 10.60 9.37
N ARG A 124 -5.26 11.48 8.35
CA ARG A 124 -6.17 12.65 8.36
C ARG A 124 -7.63 12.20 8.38
N LYS A 125 -7.93 11.13 7.63
CA LYS A 125 -9.27 10.53 7.56
C LYS A 125 -9.46 9.33 8.49
N ARG A 126 -8.42 8.90 9.20
CA ARG A 126 -8.37 7.68 10.02
C ARG A 126 -8.90 6.46 9.28
N ARG A 127 -8.43 6.24 8.05
CA ARG A 127 -9.00 5.26 7.13
C ARG A 127 -7.93 4.44 6.41
N LEU A 128 -8.21 3.14 6.27
CA LEU A 128 -7.38 2.20 5.53
C LEU A 128 -8.05 1.82 4.20
N LEU A 129 -7.37 2.06 3.09
CA LEU A 129 -7.76 1.66 1.74
C LEU A 129 -7.03 0.36 1.37
N LEU A 130 -7.76 -0.68 0.96
CA LEU A 130 -7.20 -1.98 0.57
C LEU A 130 -7.64 -2.42 -0.84
N PRO A 131 -7.23 -1.73 -1.92
CA PRO A 131 -7.53 -2.14 -3.27
C PRO A 131 -6.59 -3.27 -3.72
N ALA A 132 -7.16 -4.22 -4.47
CA ALA A 132 -6.40 -5.29 -5.10
C ALA A 132 -7.05 -5.69 -6.43
N THR A 133 -6.24 -5.94 -7.45
CA THR A 133 -6.72 -6.46 -8.74
C THR A 133 -6.96 -7.97 -8.67
N GLU A 134 -7.82 -8.51 -9.53
CA GLU A 134 -8.09 -9.96 -9.58
C GLU A 134 -6.81 -10.78 -9.84
N GLN A 135 -5.91 -10.25 -10.68
CA GLN A 135 -4.63 -10.87 -11.00
C GLN A 135 -3.70 -10.97 -9.77
N ALA A 136 -3.72 -9.95 -8.90
CA ALA A 136 -2.96 -9.95 -7.66
C ALA A 136 -3.57 -10.85 -6.58
N LYS A 137 -4.89 -11.08 -6.58
CA LYS A 137 -5.55 -11.96 -5.59
C LYS A 137 -5.10 -13.42 -5.74
N SER A 138 -4.91 -13.90 -6.96
CA SER A 138 -4.47 -15.28 -7.24
C SER A 138 -2.96 -15.48 -7.06
N HIS A 139 -2.13 -14.45 -7.26
CA HIS A 139 -0.65 -14.58 -7.26
C HIS A 139 0.06 -13.93 -6.06
N PHE A 140 -0.48 -12.85 -5.49
CA PHE A 140 0.26 -11.94 -4.60
C PHE A 140 -0.38 -11.69 -3.22
N SER A 141 -1.50 -12.36 -2.91
CA SER A 141 -2.32 -12.09 -1.71
C SER A 141 -1.71 -12.44 -0.35
N ARG A 142 -0.42 -12.80 -0.26
CA ARG A 142 0.15 -13.42 0.95
C ARG A 142 1.39 -12.76 1.56
N ASN A 143 1.85 -11.59 1.10
CA ASN A 143 3.16 -11.03 1.53
C ASN A 143 3.09 -9.76 2.41
N TRP A 144 1.91 -9.38 2.91
CA TRP A 144 1.76 -8.19 3.76
C TRP A 144 0.69 -8.43 4.83
N ALA A 145 0.85 -7.77 5.97
CA ALA A 145 -0.09 -7.84 7.10
C ALA A 145 -0.60 -6.44 7.40
N THR A 146 -1.92 -6.32 7.57
CA THR A 146 -2.56 -5.09 8.05
C THR A 146 -3.36 -5.36 9.30
N GLY A 147 -3.18 -4.49 10.30
CA GLY A 147 -4.03 -4.41 11.46
C GLY A 147 -4.66 -3.02 11.50
N CYS A 148 -5.98 -2.94 11.58
CA CYS A 148 -6.71 -1.70 11.84
C CYS A 148 -7.59 -1.96 13.06
N SER A 149 -7.57 -1.06 14.05
CA SER A 149 -8.40 -1.22 15.26
C SER A 149 -9.90 -1.05 14.99
N SER A 150 -10.28 -0.55 13.80
CA SER A 150 -11.67 -0.35 13.37
C SER A 150 -11.92 -0.97 11.99
N LEU A 151 -12.72 -2.05 11.94
CA LEU A 151 -13.18 -2.66 10.68
C LEU A 151 -14.11 -1.73 9.88
N GLN A 152 -14.80 -0.78 10.53
CA GLN A 152 -15.71 0.18 9.86
C GLN A 152 -14.95 1.19 8.99
N ASN A 153 -13.68 1.44 9.29
CA ASN A 153 -12.82 2.36 8.54
C ASN A 153 -11.95 1.64 7.49
N CYS A 154 -12.24 0.37 7.20
CA CYS A 154 -11.56 -0.41 6.19
C CYS A 154 -12.45 -0.55 4.95
N ARG A 155 -12.17 0.22 3.88
CA ARG A 155 -12.89 0.07 2.60
C ARG A 155 -12.11 -0.87 1.68
N ARG A 156 -12.69 -2.04 1.40
CA ARG A 156 -12.32 -2.87 0.26
C ARG A 156 -12.92 -2.22 -0.99
N CYS A 157 -12.10 -1.71 -1.88
CA CYS A 157 -12.59 -1.28 -3.18
C CYS A 157 -12.94 -2.52 -4.02
N SER A 158 -14.12 -2.49 -4.66
CA SER A 158 -14.54 -3.43 -5.69
C SER A 158 -13.52 -3.48 -6.84
N PRO A 159 -13.42 -4.60 -7.59
CA PRO A 159 -12.44 -4.74 -8.65
C PRO A 159 -12.54 -3.60 -9.67
N VAL A 160 -11.38 -3.04 -10.03
CA VAL A 160 -11.24 -2.04 -11.09
C VAL A 160 -11.78 -2.67 -12.38
N PRO A 161 -12.73 -2.02 -13.09
CA PRO A 161 -13.21 -2.55 -14.37
C PRO A 161 -12.03 -2.61 -15.34
N THR A 162 -11.68 -3.81 -15.79
CA THR A 162 -10.71 -4.00 -16.85
C THR A 162 -11.29 -3.38 -18.12
N SER A 163 -10.66 -2.32 -18.66
CA SER A 163 -11.02 -1.82 -19.98
C SER A 163 -10.87 -2.96 -21.00
N PRO A 164 -11.84 -3.19 -21.90
CA PRO A 164 -11.66 -4.16 -22.98
C PRO A 164 -10.56 -3.63 -23.91
N GLY A 165 -9.58 -4.48 -24.19
CA GLY A 165 -8.51 -4.19 -25.15
C GLY A 165 -9.07 -3.87 -26.53
N ARG A 166 -8.38 -2.96 -27.21
CA ARG A 166 -8.53 -2.71 -28.66
C ARG A 166 -8.10 -3.92 -29.47
#